data_AF-A0A378VW71-F1
#
_entry.id   AF-A0A378VW71-F1
#
_cell.length_a   1.000
_cell.length_b   1.000
_cell.length_c   1.000
_cell.angle_alpha   90.00
_cell.angle_beta   90.00
_cell.angle_gamma   90.00
#
_symmetry.space_group_name_H-M   'P 1'
#
loop_
_entity.id
_entity.type
_entity.pdbx_description
1 polymer ?
#
loop_
_entity_poly.entity_id
_entity_poly.type
_entity_poly.pdbx_seq_one_letter_code
_entity_poly.pdbx_strand_id
1 'polypeptide(L)'
;MLASASMHYPDQFQLGKTVNIGRPWVEQSSFRHFLISLPYPYGQELEYMDNVRFFWLLPITQTERLFLNTHSVEELETKFDEAGIDYLDINRASTVWQAG
;
A
#
# COMPACT_ATOMS: atom_id res chain seq x y z
N MET A 1 4.87 -4.00 12.06
CA MET A 1 5.38 -4.42 10.74
C MET A 1 4.79 -5.79 10.43
N LEU A 2 3.95 -5.89 9.39
CA LEU A 2 3.47 -7.17 8.87
C LEU A 2 4.37 -7.54 7.70
N ALA A 3 5.03 -8.69 7.76
CA ALA A 3 5.72 -9.28 6.63
C ALA A 3 4.89 -10.47 6.13
N SER A 4 4.55 -10.49 4.85
CA SER A 4 3.91 -11.64 4.20
C SER A 4 4.87 -12.24 3.17
N ALA A 5 5.14 -13.54 3.28
CA ALA A 5 5.87 -14.28 2.27
C ALA A 5 4.89 -15.22 1.55
N SER A 6 4.90 -15.22 0.21
CA SER A 6 4.16 -16.19 -0.59
C SER A 6 5.12 -16.92 -1.51
N MET A 7 5.16 -18.25 -1.41
CA MET A 7 6.00 -19.10 -2.28
C MET A 7 5.32 -19.43 -3.62
N HIS A 8 4.04 -19.06 -3.78
CA HIS A 8 3.29 -19.11 -5.03
C HIS A 8 2.65 -17.74 -5.26
N TYR A 9 3.02 -17.04 -6.33
CA TYR A 9 2.52 -15.69 -6.64
C TYR A 9 1.27 -15.80 -7.54
N PRO A 10 0.04 -15.71 -7.01
CA PRO A 10 -1.11 -15.46 -7.88
C PRO A 10 -0.96 -14.05 -8.50
N ASP A 11 -1.42 -13.85 -9.73
CA ASP A 11 -1.33 -12.55 -10.46
C ASP A 11 -1.92 -11.35 -9.69
N GLN A 12 -2.75 -11.65 -8.69
CA GLN A 12 -3.42 -10.69 -7.84
C GLN A 12 -2.49 -10.11 -6.75
N PHE A 13 -1.35 -10.75 -6.46
CA PHE A 13 -0.40 -10.34 -5.42
C PHE A 13 0.93 -9.85 -6.02
N GLN A 14 0.85 -8.73 -6.74
CA GLN A 14 1.98 -8.08 -7.42
C GLN A 14 2.06 -6.59 -7.06
N LEU A 15 3.21 -5.97 -7.29
CA LEU A 15 3.40 -4.52 -7.10
C LEU A 15 2.28 -3.72 -7.77
N GLY A 16 1.82 -2.70 -7.05
CA GLY A 16 0.74 -1.81 -7.49
C GLY A 16 -0.67 -2.40 -7.39
N LYS A 17 -0.83 -3.69 -7.06
CA LYS A 17 -2.14 -4.27 -6.78
C LYS A 17 -2.62 -3.87 -5.39
N THR A 18 -3.94 -3.91 -5.22
CA THR A 18 -4.57 -3.64 -3.92
C THR A 18 -5.29 -4.87 -3.40
N VAL A 19 -5.24 -5.05 -2.09
CA VAL A 19 -5.90 -6.15 -1.38
C VAL A 19 -6.98 -5.56 -0.49
N ASN A 20 -8.24 -5.93 -0.72
CA ASN A 20 -9.33 -5.64 0.21
C ASN A 20 -9.29 -6.64 1.36
N ILE A 21 -9.09 -6.16 2.58
CA ILE A 21 -8.96 -7.02 3.76
C ILE A 21 -10.28 -7.21 4.51
N GLY A 22 -11.38 -6.58 4.06
CA GLY A 22 -12.73 -6.81 4.57
C GLY A 22 -12.98 -6.30 6.00
N ARG A 23 -11.98 -5.74 6.68
CA ARG A 23 -12.04 -5.20 8.05
C ARG A 23 -10.98 -4.11 8.24
N PRO A 24 -11.07 -3.30 9.31
CA PRO A 24 -9.97 -2.42 9.72
C PRO A 24 -8.63 -3.15 9.80
N TRP A 25 -7.55 -2.54 9.32
CA TRP A 25 -6.19 -3.08 9.43
C TRP A 25 -5.82 -3.38 10.89
N VAL A 26 -6.07 -2.40 11.76
CA VAL A 26 -5.99 -2.52 13.22
C VAL A 26 -7.27 -1.97 13.83
N GLU A 27 -7.49 -2.26 15.10
CA GLU A 27 -8.61 -1.69 15.85
C GLU A 27 -8.57 -0.14 15.75
N GLN A 28 -9.74 0.47 15.54
CA GLN A 28 -9.91 1.93 15.37
C GLN A 28 -9.42 2.54 14.06
N SER A 29 -8.65 1.83 13.23
CA SER A 29 -8.21 2.36 11.93
C SER A 29 -9.36 2.38 10.90
N SER A 30 -9.37 3.39 10.03
CA SER A 30 -10.28 3.46 8.89
C SER A 30 -9.80 2.66 7.67
N PHE A 31 -8.55 2.18 7.68
CA PHE A 31 -7.95 1.51 6.52
C PHE A 31 -8.48 0.08 6.37
N ARG A 32 -9.03 -0.21 5.19
CA ARG A 32 -9.60 -1.53 4.84
C ARG A 32 -8.99 -2.13 3.57
N HIS A 33 -7.96 -1.47 3.04
CA HIS A 33 -7.25 -1.87 1.84
C HIS A 33 -5.74 -1.77 2.09
N PHE A 34 -4.99 -2.69 1.48
CA PHE A 34 -3.54 -2.58 1.33
C PHE A 34 -3.18 -2.31 -0.12
N LEU A 35 -2.17 -1.47 -0.34
CA LEU A 35 -1.38 -1.41 -1.56
C LEU A 35 -0.18 -2.36 -1.40
N ILE A 36 0.09 -3.16 -2.43
CA ILE A 36 1.34 -3.94 -2.50
C ILE A 36 2.40 -3.02 -3.09
N SER A 37 3.32 -2.54 -2.25
CA SER A 37 4.36 -1.59 -2.62
C SER A 37 5.76 -2.15 -2.34
N LEU A 38 6.79 -1.46 -2.81
CA LEU A 38 8.13 -1.70 -2.32
C LEU A 38 8.28 -1.24 -0.86
N PRO A 39 9.26 -1.78 -0.12
CA PRO A 39 9.63 -1.30 1.21
C PRO A 39 10.17 0.14 1.16
N TYR A 40 9.33 1.15 1.39
CA TYR A 40 9.81 2.49 1.79
C TYR A 40 10.43 2.35 3.19
N PRO A 41 11.64 2.80 3.59
CA PRO A 41 12.71 3.64 3.00
C PRO A 41 13.91 2.87 2.38
N TYR A 42 13.76 1.58 2.06
CA TYR A 42 14.87 0.72 1.62
C TYR A 42 14.83 0.40 0.12
N GLY A 43 13.73 0.72 -0.55
CA GLY A 43 13.57 0.59 -2.00
C GLY A 43 13.84 -0.84 -2.51
N GLN A 44 14.36 -0.90 -3.75
CA GLN A 44 14.65 -2.14 -4.44
C GLN A 44 15.73 -3.00 -3.74
N GLU A 45 16.56 -2.40 -2.88
CA GLU A 45 17.64 -3.13 -2.18
C GLU A 45 17.13 -4.19 -1.19
N LEU A 46 15.93 -3.99 -0.64
CA LEU A 46 15.25 -5.00 0.18
C LEU A 46 14.21 -5.81 -0.61
N GLU A 47 14.01 -5.54 -1.90
CA GLU A 47 13.00 -6.25 -2.69
C GLU A 47 13.37 -7.73 -2.86
N TYR A 48 14.65 -8.08 -2.89
CA TYR A 48 15.10 -9.46 -3.12
C TYR A 48 16.13 -9.92 -2.08
N MET A 49 15.93 -11.16 -1.59
CA MET A 49 16.94 -11.93 -0.86
C MET A 49 16.88 -13.37 -1.39
N ASP A 50 17.92 -13.78 -2.11
CA ASP A 50 17.93 -15.06 -2.85
C ASP A 50 16.67 -15.24 -3.72
N ASN A 51 15.88 -16.28 -3.45
CA ASN A 51 14.64 -16.59 -4.16
C ASN A 51 13.38 -15.99 -3.50
N VAL A 52 13.56 -15.10 -2.52
CA VAL A 52 12.47 -14.45 -1.79
C VAL A 52 12.33 -13.02 -2.28
N ARG A 53 11.10 -12.64 -2.62
CA ARG A 53 10.74 -11.25 -2.93
C ARG A 53 9.96 -10.66 -1.77
N PHE A 54 10.32 -9.46 -1.34
CA PHE A 54 9.69 -8.75 -0.23
C PHE A 54 8.85 -7.60 -0.74
N PHE A 55 7.62 -7.54 -0.24
CA PHE A 55 6.70 -6.42 -0.48
C PHE A 55 6.20 -5.86 0.83
N TRP A 56 5.80 -4.60 0.79
CA TRP A 56 5.01 -3.97 1.82
C TRP A 56 3.53 -4.09 1.50
N LEU A 57 2.76 -4.38 2.55
CA LEU A 57 1.32 -4.21 2.54
C LEU A 57 1.04 -2.85 3.17
N LEU A 58 1.08 -1.81 2.33
CA LEU A 58 0.91 -0.44 2.78
C LEU A 58 -0.60 -0.15 2.99
N PRO A 59 -1.03 0.21 4.21
CA PRO A 59 -2.42 0.62 4.46
C PRO A 59 -2.78 1.89 3.67
N ILE A 60 -3.90 1.81 2.95
CA ILE A 60 -4.45 2.94 2.21
C ILE A 60 -5.90 3.20 2.62
N THR A 61 -6.32 4.46 2.53
CA THR A 61 -7.70 4.86 2.72
C THR A 61 -8.59 4.34 1.59
N GLN A 62 -9.91 4.34 1.83
CA GLN A 62 -10.88 4.07 0.76
C GLN A 62 -10.74 5.06 -0.41
N THR A 63 -10.50 6.33 -0.10
CA THR A 63 -10.35 7.42 -1.08
C THR A 63 -9.15 7.18 -1.99
N GLU A 64 -8.01 6.79 -1.43
CA GLU A 64 -6.79 6.43 -2.18
C GLU A 64 -6.98 5.16 -3.01
N ARG A 65 -7.70 4.17 -2.47
CA ARG A 65 -8.07 3.01 -3.29
C ARG A 65 -8.90 3.46 -4.49
N LEU A 66 -9.92 4.28 -4.30
CA LEU A 66 -10.78 4.73 -5.40
C LEU A 66 -10.05 5.61 -6.41
N PHE A 67 -9.05 6.37 -5.98
CA PHE A 67 -8.17 7.16 -6.86
C PHE A 67 -7.48 6.29 -7.93
N LEU A 68 -7.05 5.07 -7.56
CA LEU A 68 -6.45 4.08 -8.47
C LEU A 68 -7.40 3.52 -9.53
N ASN A 69 -8.69 3.89 -9.55
CA ASN A 69 -9.59 3.51 -10.64
C ASN A 69 -9.31 4.29 -11.93
N THR A 70 -8.74 5.50 -11.81
CA THR A 70 -8.51 6.41 -12.94
C THR A 70 -7.08 6.94 -13.02
N HIS A 71 -6.25 6.64 -12.02
CA HIS A 71 -4.87 7.08 -11.92
C HIS A 71 -3.93 5.89 -11.70
N SER A 72 -2.66 6.09 -11.98
CA SER A 72 -1.62 5.09 -11.79
C SER A 72 -1.19 5.00 -10.31
N VAL A 73 -0.46 3.93 -9.99
CA VAL A 73 0.13 3.74 -8.66
C VAL A 73 1.25 4.75 -8.42
N GLU A 74 2.05 5.03 -9.44
CA GLU A 74 3.12 6.02 -9.39
C GLU A 74 2.58 7.42 -9.07
N GLU A 75 1.40 7.78 -9.59
CA GLU A 75 0.74 9.04 -9.24
C GLU A 75 0.32 9.08 -7.77
N LEU A 76 -0.18 7.97 -7.23
CA LEU A 76 -0.54 7.87 -5.81
C LEU A 76 0.70 7.91 -4.91
N GLU A 77 1.76 7.19 -5.27
CA GLU A 77 3.03 7.18 -4.55
C GLU A 77 3.68 8.58 -4.55
N THR A 78 3.60 9.31 -5.66
CA THR A 78 4.03 10.72 -5.71
C THR A 78 3.25 11.57 -4.69
N LYS A 79 1.94 11.34 -4.51
CA LYS A 79 1.14 12.05 -3.50
C LYS A 79 1.54 11.69 -2.07
N PHE A 80 1.96 10.45 -1.82
CA PHE A 80 2.51 10.02 -0.53
C PHE A 80 3.83 10.71 -0.22
N ASP A 81 4.73 10.77 -1.20
CA ASP A 81 6.03 11.42 -1.07
C ASP A 81 5.90 12.93 -0.86
N GLU A 82 5.07 13.61 -1.66
CA GLU A 82 4.77 15.05 -1.52
C GLU A 82 4.19 15.40 -0.14
N ALA A 83 3.34 14.53 0.41
CA ALA A 83 2.72 14.71 1.71
C ALA A 83 3.62 14.28 2.88
N GLY A 84 4.71 13.56 2.62
CA GLY A 84 5.60 13.03 3.64
C GLY A 84 4.88 12.15 4.66
N ILE A 85 4.04 11.21 4.20
CA ILE A 85 3.17 10.44 5.08
C ILE A 85 3.94 9.61 6.11
N ASP A 86 3.41 9.54 7.33
CA ASP A 86 3.82 8.53 8.29
C ASP A 86 3.09 7.22 7.99
N TYR A 87 3.82 6.26 7.43
CA TYR A 87 3.29 4.93 7.09
C TYR A 87 2.84 4.10 8.30
N LEU A 88 3.21 4.52 9.52
CA LEU A 88 2.82 3.89 10.78
C LEU A 88 1.60 4.56 11.43
N ASP A 89 1.19 5.74 10.96
CA ASP A 89 0.01 6.42 11.47
C ASP A 89 -1.26 5.72 10.97
N ILE A 90 -1.91 5.00 11.89
CA ILE A 90 -3.13 4.23 11.64
C ILE A 90 -4.37 5.11 11.35
N ASN A 91 -4.25 6.42 11.59
CA ASN A 91 -5.31 7.42 11.48
C ASN A 91 -4.97 8.55 10.48
N ARG A 92 -3.91 8.41 9.67
CA ARG A 92 -3.56 9.47 8.71
C ARG A 92 -4.71 9.79 7.76
N ALA A 93 -4.82 11.06 7.40
CA ALA A 93 -5.74 11.50 6.37
C ALA A 93 -5.32 10.97 4.98
N SER A 94 -6.29 10.93 4.06
CA SER A 94 -6.04 10.65 2.65
C SER A 94 -5.15 11.74 2.04
N THR A 95 -4.20 11.37 1.18
CA THR A 95 -3.37 12.33 0.42
C THR A 95 -4.06 12.82 -0.86
N VAL A 96 -5.16 12.17 -1.25
CA VAL A 96 -5.95 12.51 -2.43
C VAL A 96 -7.38 12.90 -2.04
N TRP A 97 -8.02 13.72 -2.85
CA TRP A 97 -9.41 14.12 -2.71
C TRP A 97 -10.27 13.46 -3.79
N GLN A 98 -11.50 13.07 -3.45
CA GLN A 98 -12.52 12.82 -4.46
C GLN A 98 -13.38 14.07 -4.61
N ALA A 99 -13.47 14.61 -5.83
CA ALA A 99 -14.62 15.44 -6.18
C ALA A 99 -15.84 14.51 -6.22
N GLY A 100 -16.89 14.89 -5.47
CA GLY A 100 -18.13 14.11 -5.35
C GLY A 100 -18.91 14.00 -6.65
#